data_AF-A0A7L0P515-F1
#
_entry.id   AF-A0A7L0P515-F1
#
_cell.length_a   1.000
_cell.length_b   1.000
_cell.length_c   1.000
_cell.angle_alpha   90.00
_cell.angle_beta   90.00
_cell.angle_gamma   90.00
#
_symmetry.space_group_name_H-M   'P 1'
#
loop_
_entity.id
_entity.type
_entity.pdbx_description
1 polymer ?
#
loop_
_entity_poly.entity_id
_entity_poly.type
_entity_poly.pdbx_seq_one_letter_code
_entity_poly.pdbx_strand_id
1 'polypeptide(L)'
;MTSLEALITNIELCSKVDGCSTVTFPTLKKLSVNGVLTGRELADLELDVSFPCFPDVATIWSSVSKHVRQQLLQTKPHAVSVTGLGTFHIQKWLSFENGEVLTFQRPRFSLSGTVARIRELRRASVPVPGEMKKVSVSYTKIHSDVPYSEEVVQNCMQETLNFFYFILTNRGDVDFVLEDVGTLAIRGKEVTMAFCQDFLLSLNKSTCVVEKLLTKKWVISDKEVALAPSSFGRVYQFPQFEMRAVPRRASLADQEILAEFESALSSMGIRGDVSD
;
A
#
# COMPACT_ATOMS: atom_id res chain seq x y z
N MET A 1 3.32 -23.83 -2.14
CA MET A 1 3.13 -22.75 -3.12
C MET A 1 1.70 -22.83 -3.62
N THR A 2 0.78 -22.03 -3.08
CA THR A 2 -0.60 -21.96 -3.58
C THR A 2 -0.58 -21.31 -4.97
N SER A 3 -1.14 -22.00 -5.98
CA SER A 3 -1.16 -21.49 -7.35
C SER A 3 -2.06 -20.24 -7.40
N LEU A 4 -1.72 -19.29 -8.27
CA LEU A 4 -2.57 -18.11 -8.51
C LEU A 4 -3.97 -18.52 -9.00
N GLU A 5 -4.09 -19.68 -9.65
CA GLU A 5 -5.38 -20.29 -9.98
C GLU A 5 -6.12 -20.73 -8.72
N ALA A 6 -5.47 -21.36 -7.73
CA ALA A 6 -6.12 -21.71 -6.47
C ALA A 6 -6.56 -20.46 -5.69
N LEU A 7 -5.78 -19.37 -5.79
CA LEU A 7 -6.08 -18.12 -5.09
C LEU A 7 -7.24 -17.35 -5.76
N ILE A 8 -7.27 -17.29 -7.09
CA ILE A 8 -8.41 -16.76 -7.87
C ILE A 8 -9.64 -17.66 -7.70
N THR A 9 -9.46 -18.98 -7.75
CA THR A 9 -10.54 -19.97 -7.55
C THR A 9 -11.13 -19.88 -6.15
N ASN A 10 -10.32 -19.61 -5.11
CA ASN A 10 -10.86 -19.38 -3.76
C ASN A 10 -11.68 -18.08 -3.71
N ILE A 11 -11.22 -17.01 -4.36
CA ILE A 11 -11.97 -15.74 -4.46
C ILE A 11 -13.25 -15.90 -5.29
N GLU A 12 -13.22 -16.67 -6.38
CA GLU A 12 -14.35 -16.94 -7.27
C GLU A 12 -15.34 -17.97 -6.70
N LEU A 13 -14.87 -19.01 -6.00
CA LEU A 13 -15.71 -19.95 -5.26
C LEU A 13 -16.44 -19.22 -4.13
N CYS A 14 -15.78 -18.28 -3.46
CA CYS A 14 -16.47 -17.37 -2.56
C CYS A 14 -17.62 -16.70 -3.32
N SER A 15 -17.39 -16.06 -4.47
CA SER A 15 -18.41 -15.32 -5.25
C SER A 15 -19.57 -16.13 -5.84
N LYS A 16 -19.44 -17.47 -5.96
CA LYS A 16 -20.40 -18.32 -6.69
C LYS A 16 -21.34 -19.13 -5.79
N VAL A 17 -21.07 -19.23 -4.50
CA VAL A 17 -21.97 -19.90 -3.56
C VAL A 17 -22.96 -18.86 -3.02
N ASP A 18 -24.18 -18.89 -3.58
CA ASP A 18 -25.41 -18.25 -3.10
C ASP A 18 -25.48 -16.72 -3.03
N GLY A 19 -25.10 -15.99 -4.08
CA GLY A 19 -25.54 -14.59 -4.32
C GLY A 19 -25.17 -13.53 -3.25
N CYS A 20 -24.58 -13.95 -2.13
CA CYS A 20 -24.15 -13.19 -0.97
C CYS A 20 -22.94 -13.93 -0.37
N SER A 21 -21.80 -13.69 -0.98
CA SER A 21 -20.57 -14.36 -0.66
C SER A 21 -19.86 -13.66 0.49
N THR A 22 -20.22 -14.02 1.72
CA THR A 22 -19.52 -13.52 2.93
C THR A 22 -18.12 -14.13 2.96
N VAL A 23 -17.09 -13.37 2.55
CA VAL A 23 -15.70 -13.82 2.65
C VAL A 23 -15.33 -13.89 4.13
N THR A 24 -15.34 -15.11 4.69
CA THR A 24 -14.91 -15.32 6.07
C THR A 24 -13.39 -15.41 6.13
N PHE A 25 -12.76 -14.58 6.95
CA PHE A 25 -11.33 -14.63 7.29
C PHE A 25 -11.19 -15.18 8.72
N PRO A 26 -11.00 -16.51 8.91
CA PRO A 26 -11.12 -17.14 10.22
C PRO A 26 -10.10 -16.65 11.24
N THR A 27 -8.86 -16.35 10.84
CA THR A 27 -7.85 -15.81 11.77
C THR A 27 -8.16 -14.36 12.13
N LEU A 28 -8.51 -13.50 11.16
CA LEU A 28 -8.96 -12.13 11.45
C LEU A 28 -10.18 -12.14 12.39
N LYS A 29 -11.15 -13.04 12.15
CA LYS A 29 -12.33 -13.25 13.02
C LYS A 29 -11.97 -13.73 14.42
N LYS A 30 -11.01 -14.65 14.57
CA LYS A 30 -10.55 -15.15 15.89
C LYS A 30 -9.79 -14.09 16.68
N LEU A 31 -9.00 -13.25 16.01
CA LEU A 31 -8.33 -12.13 16.67
C LEU A 31 -9.37 -11.14 17.22
N SER A 32 -10.48 -10.92 16.51
CA SER A 32 -11.57 -9.97 16.83
C SER A 32 -12.33 -10.15 18.16
N VAL A 33 -12.06 -11.16 18.99
CA VAL A 33 -13.00 -11.58 20.07
C VAL A 33 -12.83 -10.80 21.39
N ASN A 34 -12.35 -9.56 21.38
CA ASN A 34 -12.37 -8.66 22.54
C ASN A 34 -12.90 -7.27 22.16
N GLY A 35 -14.22 -7.06 22.20
CA GLY A 35 -14.82 -5.72 22.05
C GLY A 35 -16.29 -5.74 21.70
N VAL A 36 -17.13 -5.31 22.64
CA VAL A 36 -18.59 -5.17 22.58
C VAL A 36 -19.00 -4.00 21.66
N LEU A 37 -20.02 -4.17 20.82
CA LEU A 37 -21.29 -3.40 20.83
C LEU A 37 -22.20 -3.77 19.64
N THR A 38 -23.46 -3.98 20.00
CA THR A 38 -24.63 -4.19 19.14
C THR A 38 -25.07 -2.90 18.46
N GLY A 39 -25.44 -2.96 17.18
CA GLY A 39 -26.14 -1.87 16.49
C GLY A 39 -27.04 -2.44 15.39
N ARG A 40 -28.31 -2.70 15.72
CA ARG A 40 -29.37 -3.00 14.74
C ARG A 40 -29.76 -1.72 13.99
N GLU A 41 -30.21 -1.94 12.76
CA GLU A 41 -30.75 -1.00 11.75
C GLU A 41 -29.71 -0.26 10.89
N LEU A 42 -29.42 -0.85 9.72
CA LEU A 42 -29.78 -0.31 8.39
C LEU A 42 -29.39 -1.36 7.34
N ALA A 43 -30.40 -2.04 6.81
CA ALA A 43 -30.32 -2.99 5.70
C ALA A 43 -29.97 -2.26 4.38
N ASP A 44 -29.39 -3.02 3.45
CA ASP A 44 -29.34 -2.79 1.99
C ASP A 44 -27.96 -2.62 1.31
N LEU A 45 -26.85 -2.87 2.01
CA LEU A 45 -25.62 -3.36 1.36
C LEU A 45 -24.88 -4.32 2.29
N GLU A 46 -25.03 -5.62 2.06
CA GLU A 46 -24.21 -6.67 2.69
C GLU A 46 -22.76 -6.60 2.20
N LEU A 47 -22.01 -5.62 2.72
CA LEU A 47 -20.60 -5.75 3.03
C LEU A 47 -20.46 -5.44 4.51
N ASP A 48 -20.83 -6.41 5.34
CA ASP A 48 -20.53 -6.44 6.77
C ASP A 48 -19.01 -6.62 6.97
N VAL A 49 -18.24 -5.54 6.76
CA VAL A 49 -16.83 -5.47 7.15
C VAL A 49 -16.71 -4.79 8.51
N SER A 50 -17.25 -5.45 9.53
CA SER A 50 -16.83 -5.27 10.92
C SER A 50 -15.93 -6.46 11.32
N PHE A 51 -14.66 -6.43 10.92
CA PHE A 51 -13.60 -7.37 11.32
C PHE A 51 -12.24 -6.65 11.27
N PRO A 52 -11.33 -6.68 12.29
CA PRO A 52 -11.29 -7.31 13.61
C PRO A 52 -11.09 -6.26 14.76
N CYS A 53 -10.57 -6.64 15.92
CA CYS A 53 -9.80 -5.68 16.73
C CYS A 53 -8.51 -5.35 15.95
N PHE A 54 -8.58 -4.29 15.13
CA PHE A 54 -7.51 -3.76 14.28
C PHE A 54 -6.10 -3.68 14.90
N PRO A 55 -5.91 -3.48 16.23
CA PRO A 55 -4.57 -3.39 16.82
C PRO A 55 -3.69 -4.63 16.66
N ASP A 56 -4.26 -5.84 16.70
CA ASP A 56 -3.48 -7.09 16.69
C ASP A 56 -2.86 -7.37 15.31
N VAL A 57 -3.66 -7.15 14.26
CA VAL A 57 -3.20 -7.28 12.86
C VAL A 57 -2.19 -6.20 12.53
N ALA A 58 -2.44 -4.97 12.98
CA ALA A 58 -1.49 -3.87 12.88
C ALA A 58 -0.17 -4.21 13.58
N THR A 59 -0.22 -4.86 14.76
CA THR A 59 0.98 -5.29 15.50
C THR A 59 1.81 -6.32 14.71
N ILE A 60 1.16 -7.32 14.11
CA ILE A 60 1.86 -8.32 13.28
C ILE A 60 2.52 -7.64 12.07
N TRP A 61 1.80 -6.76 11.37
CA TRP A 61 2.35 -6.05 10.21
C TRP A 61 3.37 -4.96 10.58
N SER A 62 3.30 -4.39 11.78
CA SER A 62 4.33 -3.52 12.34
C SER A 62 5.64 -4.30 12.54
N SER A 63 5.56 -5.52 13.08
CA SER A 63 6.70 -6.44 13.17
C SER A 63 7.27 -6.80 11.79
N VAL A 64 6.41 -7.04 10.78
CA VAL A 64 6.85 -7.24 9.38
C VAL A 64 7.60 -6.00 8.86
N SER A 65 7.06 -4.81 9.09
CA SER A 65 7.63 -3.54 8.63
C SER A 65 8.98 -3.26 9.28
N LYS A 66 9.08 -3.48 10.60
CA LYS A 66 10.33 -3.46 11.36
C LYS A 66 11.36 -4.42 10.79
N HIS A 67 10.97 -5.66 10.46
CA HIS A 67 11.88 -6.63 9.86
C HIS A 67 12.40 -6.16 8.50
N VAL A 68 11.52 -5.64 7.63
CA VAL A 68 11.90 -5.06 6.33
C VAL A 68 12.89 -3.91 6.52
N ARG A 69 12.56 -2.95 7.40
CA ARG A 69 13.43 -1.81 7.72
C ARG A 69 14.81 -2.26 8.18
N GLN A 70 14.87 -3.19 9.12
CA GLN A 70 16.13 -3.70 9.66
C GLN A 70 17.01 -4.34 8.58
N GLN A 71 16.44 -5.15 7.69
CA GLN A 71 17.21 -5.81 6.62
C GLN A 71 17.71 -4.82 5.54
N LEU A 72 16.96 -3.76 5.27
CA LEU A 72 17.34 -2.72 4.30
C LEU A 72 18.40 -1.75 4.85
N LEU A 73 18.46 -1.55 6.16
CA LEU A 73 19.42 -0.64 6.81
C LEU A 73 20.75 -1.32 7.21
N GLN A 74 20.94 -2.60 6.89
CA GLN A 74 22.21 -3.28 7.13
C GLN A 74 23.35 -2.69 6.29
N THR A 75 24.58 -2.79 6.80
CA THR A 75 25.80 -2.38 6.07
C THR A 75 25.91 -3.01 4.68
N LYS A 76 25.44 -4.26 4.55
CA LYS A 76 25.20 -4.93 3.26
C LYS A 76 23.70 -5.18 3.15
N PRO A 77 22.94 -4.32 2.46
CA PRO A 77 21.49 -4.42 2.40
C PRO A 77 21.08 -5.65 1.60
N HIS A 78 20.06 -6.35 2.11
CA HIS A 78 19.44 -7.48 1.43
C HIS A 78 18.20 -7.02 0.67
N ALA A 79 17.87 -7.72 -0.43
CA ALA A 79 16.57 -7.55 -1.06
C ALA A 79 15.53 -8.30 -0.23
N VAL A 80 14.54 -7.61 0.31
CA VAL A 80 13.56 -8.18 1.24
C VAL A 80 12.25 -8.46 0.52
N SER A 81 11.88 -9.72 0.42
CA SER A 81 10.66 -10.18 -0.22
C SER A 81 9.56 -10.35 0.83
N VAL A 82 8.49 -9.58 0.71
CA VAL A 82 7.22 -9.84 1.39
C VAL A 82 6.39 -10.71 0.45
N THR A 83 6.25 -11.99 0.78
CA THR A 83 5.54 -12.96 -0.07
C THR A 83 4.14 -12.47 -0.39
N GLY A 84 3.77 -12.53 -1.68
CA GLY A 84 2.48 -12.03 -2.16
C GLY A 84 2.44 -10.52 -2.43
N LEU A 85 3.14 -9.69 -1.67
CA LEU A 85 3.13 -8.23 -1.85
C LEU A 85 4.19 -7.74 -2.86
N GLY A 86 5.46 -8.03 -2.62
CA GLY A 86 6.56 -7.56 -3.47
C GLY A 86 7.95 -7.69 -2.84
N THR A 87 8.93 -6.99 -3.41
CA THR A 87 10.33 -7.03 -2.95
C THR A 87 10.91 -5.63 -2.83
N PHE A 88 11.43 -5.31 -1.65
CA PHE A 88 12.19 -4.10 -1.37
C PHE A 88 13.67 -4.31 -1.65
N HIS A 89 14.35 -3.31 -2.18
CA HIS A 89 15.79 -3.35 -2.38
C HIS A 89 16.38 -1.94 -2.43
N ILE A 90 17.69 -1.83 -2.24
CA ILE A 90 18.41 -0.55 -2.30
C ILE A 90 19.27 -0.51 -3.57
N GLN A 91 19.15 0.58 -4.32
CA GLN A 91 20.05 0.88 -5.43
C GLN A 91 21.01 2.00 -5.01
N LYS A 92 22.31 1.77 -5.21
CA LYS A 92 23.33 2.80 -4.99
C LYS A 92 23.50 3.62 -6.25
N TRP A 93 23.53 4.94 -6.10
CA TRP A 93 23.76 5.89 -7.17
C TRP A 93 24.87 6.84 -6.74
N LEU A 94 25.81 7.10 -7.63
CA LEU A 94 26.86 8.08 -7.40
C LEU A 94 26.53 9.31 -8.23
N SER A 95 26.62 10.50 -7.63
CA SER A 95 26.53 11.77 -8.33
C SER A 95 27.77 12.58 -8.02
N PHE A 96 28.36 13.20 -9.03
CA PHE A 96 29.44 14.15 -8.84
C PHE A 96 28.84 15.54 -8.79
N GLU A 97 28.93 16.21 -7.64
CA GLU A 97 28.38 17.55 -7.44
C GLU A 97 29.40 18.40 -6.69
N ASN A 98 29.69 19.60 -7.19
CA ASN A 98 30.61 20.57 -6.57
C ASN A 98 32.01 20.03 -6.21
N GLY A 99 32.53 19.09 -7.01
CA GLY A 99 33.84 18.48 -6.77
C GLY A 99 33.82 17.30 -5.80
N GLU A 100 32.66 16.97 -5.20
CA GLU A 100 32.49 15.85 -4.29
C GLU A 100 31.64 14.73 -4.91
N VAL A 101 31.97 13.48 -4.55
CA VAL A 101 31.15 12.31 -4.93
C VAL A 101 30.11 12.08 -3.84
N LEU A 102 28.85 12.37 -4.15
CA LEU A 102 27.71 12.05 -3.30
C LEU A 102 27.21 10.64 -3.60
N THR A 103 27.08 9.82 -2.57
CA THR A 103 26.48 8.48 -2.66
C THR A 103 25.03 8.51 -2.20
N PHE A 104 24.13 8.15 -3.08
CA PHE A 104 22.70 8.05 -2.83
C PHE A 104 22.32 6.58 -2.65
N GLN A 105 21.68 6.26 -1.53
CA GLN A 105 21.01 4.99 -1.31
C GLN A 105 19.53 5.17 -1.59
N ARG A 106 19.10 4.70 -2.76
CA ARG A 106 17.73 4.84 -3.25
C ARG A 106 16.95 3.56 -2.96
N PRO A 107 15.92 3.58 -2.09
CA PRO A 107 15.06 2.44 -1.93
C PRO A 107 14.12 2.29 -3.12
N ARG A 108 13.83 1.04 -3.49
CA ARG A 108 12.95 0.66 -4.58
C ARG A 108 12.07 -0.49 -4.13
N PHE A 109 10.85 -0.50 -4.66
CA PHE A 109 9.91 -1.59 -4.47
C PHE A 109 9.56 -2.18 -5.83
N SER A 110 9.67 -3.51 -5.93
CA SER A 110 9.29 -4.28 -7.09
C SER A 110 8.04 -5.07 -6.73
N LEU A 111 6.92 -4.75 -7.39
CA LEU A 111 5.64 -5.40 -7.17
C LEU A 111 5.71 -6.90 -7.49
N SER A 112 5.02 -7.74 -6.70
CA SER A 112 4.97 -9.18 -6.96
C SER A 112 4.28 -9.47 -8.30
N GLY A 113 4.66 -10.59 -8.94
CA GLY A 113 4.00 -11.04 -10.18
C GLY A 113 2.51 -11.35 -9.97
N THR A 114 2.13 -11.78 -8.77
CA THR A 114 0.75 -12.01 -8.34
C THR A 114 -0.06 -10.72 -8.42
N VAL A 115 0.41 -9.66 -7.75
CA VAL A 115 -0.30 -8.38 -7.71
C VAL A 115 -0.26 -7.67 -9.06
N ALA A 116 0.87 -7.75 -9.77
CA ALA A 116 1.01 -7.16 -11.11
C ALA A 116 0.04 -7.74 -12.15
N ARG A 117 -0.37 -9.01 -12.00
CA ARG A 117 -1.36 -9.64 -12.88
C ARG A 117 -2.78 -9.17 -12.60
N ILE A 118 -3.08 -8.74 -11.37
CA ILE A 118 -4.38 -8.17 -11.04
C ILE A 118 -4.51 -6.85 -11.82
N ARG A 119 -5.61 -6.63 -12.55
CA ARG A 119 -5.92 -5.38 -13.27
C ARG A 119 -4.87 -4.88 -14.29
N GLU A 120 -3.94 -5.72 -14.73
CA GLU A 120 -2.81 -5.30 -15.57
C GLU A 120 -2.07 -4.11 -14.96
N LEU A 121 -1.88 -4.13 -13.63
CA LEU A 121 -1.18 -3.05 -12.94
C LEU A 121 0.15 -2.80 -13.65
N ARG A 122 0.38 -1.54 -14.06
CA ARG A 122 1.60 -1.18 -14.77
C ARG A 122 2.76 -1.55 -13.86
N ARG A 123 3.61 -2.46 -14.32
CA ARG A 123 4.77 -2.90 -13.57
C ARG A 123 5.67 -1.68 -13.35
N ALA A 124 5.59 -1.09 -12.17
CA ALA A 124 6.70 -0.34 -11.58
C ALA A 124 7.79 -1.35 -11.15
N SER A 125 8.18 -2.26 -12.03
CA SER A 125 9.15 -3.30 -11.72
C SER A 125 10.49 -2.82 -12.25
N VAL A 126 11.30 -2.27 -11.36
CA VAL A 126 12.74 -2.25 -11.58
C VAL A 126 13.29 -3.61 -11.13
N PRO A 127 14.06 -4.31 -11.98
CA PRO A 127 14.68 -5.57 -11.61
C PRO A 127 15.53 -5.40 -10.36
N VAL A 128 15.41 -6.34 -9.44
CA VAL A 128 16.33 -6.41 -8.29
C VAL A 128 17.73 -6.73 -8.84
N PRO A 129 18.79 -6.01 -8.43
CA PRO A 129 20.15 -6.31 -8.87
C PRO A 129 20.53 -7.77 -8.58
N GLY A 130 21.06 -8.49 -9.56
CA GLY A 130 21.34 -9.93 -9.45
C GLY A 130 22.37 -10.30 -8.38
N GLU A 131 23.22 -9.36 -7.99
CA GLU A 131 24.23 -9.54 -6.93
C GLU A 131 23.66 -9.40 -5.51
N MET A 132 22.45 -8.86 -5.36
CA MET A 132 21.86 -8.62 -4.05
C MET A 132 21.23 -9.91 -3.51
N LYS A 133 21.69 -10.35 -2.34
CA LYS A 133 21.09 -11.50 -1.65
C LYS A 133 19.63 -11.20 -1.33
N LYS A 134 18.73 -12.04 -1.85
CA LYS A 134 17.29 -11.96 -1.59
C LYS A 134 16.94 -12.78 -0.35
N VAL A 135 16.22 -12.17 0.58
CA VAL A 135 15.69 -12.80 1.81
C VAL A 135 14.18 -12.59 1.85
N SER A 136 13.42 -13.60 2.26
CA SER A 136 11.98 -13.43 2.52
C SER A 136 11.75 -13.04 3.97
N VAL A 137 10.66 -12.32 4.23
CA VAL A 137 10.15 -12.15 5.60
C VAL A 137 9.86 -13.55 6.17
N SER A 138 10.42 -13.83 7.35
CA SER A 138 10.33 -15.13 8.02
C SER A 138 9.27 -15.08 9.11
N TYR A 139 8.26 -15.95 9.03
CA TYR A 139 7.20 -16.03 10.04
C TYR A 139 7.75 -16.37 11.42
N THR A 140 8.74 -17.25 11.51
CA THR A 140 9.46 -17.57 12.77
C THR A 140 10.08 -16.34 13.42
N LYS A 141 10.65 -15.42 12.62
CA LYS A 141 11.20 -14.15 13.14
C LYS A 141 10.10 -13.21 13.60
N ILE A 142 9.00 -13.11 12.85
CA ILE A 142 7.88 -12.25 13.22
C ILE A 142 7.21 -12.75 14.50
N HIS A 143 6.95 -14.07 14.60
CA HIS A 143 6.48 -14.75 15.80
C HIS A 143 7.30 -14.42 17.05
N SER A 144 8.62 -14.34 16.91
CA SER A 144 9.49 -14.05 18.06
C SER A 144 9.30 -12.64 18.62
N ASP A 145 8.72 -11.72 17.82
CA ASP A 145 8.49 -10.32 18.17
C ASP A 145 7.03 -10.06 18.62
N VAL A 146 6.12 -11.04 18.54
CA VAL A 146 4.69 -10.88 18.84
C VAL A 146 4.14 -12.04 19.67
N PRO A 147 3.08 -11.86 20.49
CA PRO A 147 2.56 -12.91 21.36
C PRO A 147 1.64 -13.92 20.62
N TYR A 148 1.83 -14.13 19.32
CA TYR A 148 1.00 -15.01 18.48
C TYR A 148 1.84 -16.12 17.90
N SER A 149 1.27 -17.33 17.77
CA SER A 149 1.94 -18.49 17.18
C SER A 149 2.33 -18.28 15.70
N GLU A 150 3.32 -19.03 15.21
CA GLU A 150 3.82 -18.87 13.83
C GLU A 150 2.71 -19.12 12.81
N GLU A 151 1.84 -20.09 13.10
CA GLU A 151 0.64 -20.38 12.31
C GLU A 151 -0.32 -19.19 12.27
N VAL A 152 -0.58 -18.53 13.41
CA VAL A 152 -1.45 -17.34 13.48
C VAL A 152 -0.85 -16.18 12.69
N VAL A 153 0.47 -15.96 12.80
CA VAL A 153 1.18 -14.93 12.04
C VAL A 153 1.06 -15.19 10.53
N GLN A 154 1.35 -16.42 10.10
CA GLN A 154 1.26 -16.81 8.70
C GLN A 154 -0.16 -16.62 8.15
N ASN A 155 -1.17 -17.12 8.87
CA ASN A 155 -2.57 -17.01 8.45
C ASN A 155 -3.04 -15.56 8.43
N CYS A 156 -2.68 -14.75 9.44
CA CYS A 156 -3.01 -13.32 9.48
C CYS A 156 -2.44 -12.57 8.27
N MET A 157 -1.16 -12.78 7.94
CA MET A 157 -0.53 -12.16 6.76
C MET A 157 -1.21 -12.62 5.46
N GLN A 158 -1.51 -13.91 5.33
CA GLN A 158 -2.16 -14.47 4.15
C GLN A 158 -3.59 -13.94 3.98
N GLU A 159 -4.38 -13.90 5.05
CA GLU A 159 -5.75 -13.38 5.04
C GLU A 159 -5.78 -11.88 4.74
N THR A 160 -4.86 -11.09 5.32
CA THR A 160 -4.71 -9.67 4.99
C THR A 160 -4.46 -9.47 3.49
N LEU A 161 -3.53 -10.25 2.92
CA LEU A 161 -3.22 -10.17 1.49
C LEU A 161 -4.37 -10.66 0.61
N ASN A 162 -5.10 -11.70 1.02
CA ASN A 162 -6.29 -12.16 0.30
C ASN A 162 -7.35 -11.06 0.23
N PHE A 163 -7.59 -10.34 1.33
CA PHE A 163 -8.52 -9.21 1.34
C PHE A 163 -8.01 -8.06 0.47
N PHE A 164 -6.72 -7.74 0.56
CA PHE A 164 -6.09 -6.76 -0.33
C PHE A 164 -6.28 -7.12 -1.81
N TYR A 165 -6.10 -8.38 -2.21
CA TYR A 165 -6.34 -8.82 -3.59
C TYR A 165 -7.81 -8.76 -3.99
N PHE A 166 -8.73 -9.07 -3.07
CA PHE A 166 -10.16 -8.94 -3.30
C PHE A 166 -10.54 -7.48 -3.61
N ILE A 167 -10.07 -6.52 -2.79
CA ILE A 167 -10.32 -5.09 -3.04
C ILE A 167 -9.74 -4.65 -4.38
N LEU A 168 -8.50 -5.06 -4.68
CA LEU A 168 -7.88 -4.77 -5.96
C LEU A 168 -8.67 -5.35 -7.14
N THR A 169 -9.17 -6.58 -7.04
CA THR A 169 -9.94 -7.24 -8.11
C THR A 169 -11.25 -6.51 -8.38
N ASN A 170 -11.90 -6.01 -7.32
CA ASN A 170 -13.12 -5.20 -7.37
C ASN A 170 -12.86 -3.73 -7.73
N ARG A 171 -11.70 -3.43 -8.31
CA ARG A 171 -11.28 -2.10 -8.78
C ARG A 171 -11.15 -1.03 -7.68
N GLY A 172 -11.12 -1.43 -6.42
CA GLY A 172 -10.85 -0.54 -5.30
C GLY A 172 -9.44 0.05 -5.37
N ASP A 173 -9.29 1.27 -4.85
CA ASP A 173 -8.01 1.91 -4.62
C ASP A 173 -7.54 1.59 -3.19
N VAL A 174 -6.25 1.32 -3.02
CA VAL A 174 -5.69 0.81 -1.76
C VAL A 174 -4.42 1.51 -1.38
N ASP A 175 -4.22 1.65 -0.08
CA ASP A 175 -2.96 2.05 0.55
C ASP A 175 -2.50 0.93 1.48
N PHE A 176 -1.36 0.33 1.16
CA PHE A 176 -0.70 -0.64 2.03
C PHE A 176 0.43 0.07 2.78
N VAL A 177 0.18 0.40 4.04
CA VAL A 177 1.10 1.11 4.93
C VAL A 177 2.02 0.11 5.62
N LEU A 178 3.32 0.26 5.40
CA LEU A 178 4.37 -0.41 6.15
C LEU A 178 4.99 0.62 7.08
N GLU A 179 4.64 0.54 8.37
CA GLU A 179 5.09 1.47 9.39
C GLU A 179 6.61 1.63 9.36
N ASP A 180 7.09 2.86 9.51
CA ASP A 180 8.51 3.20 9.45
C ASP A 180 9.23 2.86 8.13
N VAL A 181 8.54 2.42 7.09
CA VAL A 181 9.13 2.14 5.77
C VAL A 181 8.50 3.04 4.72
N GLY A 182 7.18 3.00 4.59
CA GLY A 182 6.46 3.75 3.58
C GLY A 182 5.08 3.21 3.24
N THR A 183 4.47 3.77 2.20
CA THR A 183 3.13 3.40 1.74
C THR A 183 3.16 2.96 0.28
N LEU A 184 2.64 1.77 0.02
CA LEU A 184 2.33 1.30 -1.32
C LEU A 184 0.91 1.72 -1.68
N ALA A 185 0.78 2.74 -2.52
CA ALA A 185 -0.48 3.18 -3.08
C ALA A 185 -0.75 2.55 -4.43
N ILE A 186 -1.95 2.00 -4.60
CA ILE A 186 -2.45 1.55 -5.89
C ILE A 186 -3.72 2.34 -6.20
N ARG A 187 -3.68 3.08 -7.31
CA ARG A 187 -4.75 3.93 -7.81
C ARG A 187 -5.07 3.51 -9.25
N GLY A 188 -6.22 2.90 -9.48
CA GLY A 188 -6.52 2.38 -10.82
C GLY A 188 -5.51 1.33 -11.29
N LYS A 189 -4.72 1.68 -12.33
CA LYS A 189 -3.60 0.85 -12.84
C LYS A 189 -2.21 1.33 -12.38
N GLU A 190 -2.16 2.44 -11.64
CA GLU A 190 -0.93 3.09 -11.19
C GLU A 190 -0.51 2.53 -9.84
N VAL A 191 0.79 2.23 -9.73
CA VAL A 191 1.40 1.69 -8.51
C VAL A 191 2.51 2.62 -8.09
N THR A 192 2.39 3.14 -6.88
CA THR A 192 3.30 4.13 -6.31
C THR A 192 3.80 3.64 -4.97
N MET A 193 5.11 3.50 -4.81
CA MET A 193 5.72 3.29 -3.50
C MET A 193 6.31 4.62 -3.02
N ALA A 194 5.74 5.15 -1.95
CA ALA A 194 6.29 6.28 -1.22
C ALA A 194 7.00 5.80 0.03
N PHE A 195 8.06 6.50 0.43
CA PHE A 195 8.89 6.12 1.58
C PHE A 195 8.83 7.20 2.65
N CYS A 196 8.85 6.77 3.91
CA CYS A 196 8.89 7.68 5.05
C CYS A 196 10.20 8.46 5.07
N GLN A 197 10.12 9.75 5.40
CA GLN A 197 11.32 10.61 5.45
C GLN A 197 12.36 10.09 6.45
N ASP A 198 11.92 9.61 7.62
CA ASP A 198 12.80 9.06 8.66
C ASP A 198 13.52 7.78 8.23
N PHE A 199 12.88 6.97 7.38
CA PHE A 199 13.52 5.83 6.76
C PHE A 199 14.63 6.26 5.79
N LEU A 200 14.35 7.26 4.93
CA LEU A 200 15.33 7.79 3.99
C LEU A 200 16.52 8.43 4.70
N LEU A 201 16.28 9.14 5.81
CA LEU A 201 17.30 9.72 6.67
C LEU A 201 18.16 8.64 7.33
N SER A 202 17.54 7.59 7.85
CA SER A 202 18.28 6.45 8.44
C SER A 202 19.15 5.73 7.41
N LEU A 203 18.66 5.61 6.17
CA LEU A 203 19.33 4.94 5.06
C LEU A 203 20.52 5.74 4.53
N ASN A 204 20.34 7.06 4.31
CA ASN A 204 21.35 7.91 3.68
C ASN A 204 22.24 8.65 4.68
N LYS A 205 21.83 8.74 5.96
CA LYS A 205 22.55 9.42 7.04
C LYS A 205 22.91 10.88 6.75
N SER A 206 22.17 11.52 5.83
CA SER A 206 22.39 12.90 5.38
C SER A 206 21.08 13.53 4.93
N THR A 207 20.70 14.64 5.56
CA THR A 207 19.51 15.42 5.22
C THR A 207 19.60 16.00 3.81
N CYS A 208 20.76 16.54 3.42
CA CYS A 208 21.02 17.08 2.08
C CYS A 208 20.80 16.02 0.98
N VAL A 209 21.25 14.78 1.21
CA VAL A 209 21.04 13.67 0.26
C VAL A 209 19.55 13.33 0.14
N VAL A 210 18.82 13.30 1.27
CA VAL A 210 17.37 13.02 1.28
C VAL A 210 16.58 14.13 0.58
N GLU A 211 16.88 15.40 0.84
CA GLU A 211 16.26 16.52 0.14
C GLU A 211 16.47 16.44 -1.37
N LYS A 212 17.69 16.11 -1.82
CA LYS A 212 17.98 15.88 -3.24
C LYS A 212 17.20 14.70 -3.82
N LEU A 213 17.05 13.59 -3.08
CA LEU A 213 16.24 12.43 -3.52
C LEU A 213 14.78 12.83 -3.78
N LEU A 214 14.21 13.64 -2.89
CA LEU A 214 12.83 14.11 -2.98
C LEU A 214 12.67 15.15 -4.09
N THR A 215 13.53 16.17 -4.14
CA THR A 215 13.47 17.25 -5.14
C THR A 215 13.67 16.73 -6.57
N LYS A 216 14.56 15.75 -6.76
CA LYS A 216 14.75 15.09 -8.07
C LYS A 216 13.63 14.09 -8.41
N LYS A 217 12.62 13.91 -7.54
CA LYS A 217 11.55 12.90 -7.64
C LYS A 217 12.08 11.49 -7.86
N TRP A 218 13.27 11.19 -7.32
CA TRP A 218 13.81 9.83 -7.34
C TRP A 218 13.11 8.94 -6.31
N VAL A 219 12.57 9.56 -5.26
CA VAL A 219 11.74 8.93 -4.24
C VAL A 219 10.51 9.83 -4.01
N ILE A 220 9.39 9.22 -3.64
CA ILE A 220 8.14 9.90 -3.30
C ILE A 220 7.98 9.87 -1.78
N SER A 221 7.57 10.98 -1.17
CA SER A 221 7.27 11.02 0.27
C SER A 221 5.88 10.46 0.56
N ASP A 222 5.74 9.74 1.65
CA ASP A 222 4.46 9.26 2.18
C ASP A 222 3.38 10.35 2.32
N LYS A 223 3.77 11.57 2.71
CA LYS A 223 2.88 12.74 2.76
C LYS A 223 2.22 13.05 1.42
N GLU A 224 2.95 12.86 0.31
CA GLU A 224 2.44 13.09 -1.04
C GLU A 224 1.40 12.03 -1.44
N VAL A 225 1.63 10.77 -1.06
CA VAL A 225 0.69 9.67 -1.31
C VAL A 225 -0.57 9.78 -0.44
N ALA A 226 -0.44 10.26 0.79
CA ALA A 226 -1.57 10.46 1.70
C ALA A 226 -2.63 11.45 1.15
N LEU A 227 -2.28 12.24 0.15
CA LEU A 227 -3.15 13.21 -0.52
C LEU A 227 -3.44 12.85 -1.98
N ALA A 228 -2.90 11.73 -2.47
CA ALA A 228 -3.04 11.32 -3.86
C ALA A 228 -4.51 11.02 -4.20
N PRO A 229 -5.07 11.65 -5.26
CA PRO A 229 -6.47 11.48 -5.60
C PRO A 229 -6.83 10.03 -5.94
N SER A 230 -7.98 9.58 -5.44
CA SER A 230 -8.59 8.29 -5.78
C SER A 230 -9.65 8.43 -6.86
N SER A 231 -9.83 7.39 -7.66
CA SER A 231 -10.91 7.27 -8.65
C SER A 231 -12.29 7.45 -8.02
N PHE A 232 -12.47 7.02 -6.77
CA PHE A 232 -13.75 6.99 -6.07
C PHE A 232 -13.79 7.92 -4.85
N GLY A 233 -12.76 8.74 -4.63
CA GLY A 233 -12.64 9.61 -3.44
C GLY A 233 -12.47 8.84 -2.12
N ARG A 234 -12.14 7.54 -2.18
CA ARG A 234 -11.93 6.68 -1.02
C ARG A 234 -10.85 5.64 -1.31
N VAL A 235 -10.09 5.30 -0.28
CA VAL A 235 -9.05 4.26 -0.34
C VAL A 235 -9.20 3.32 0.84
N TYR A 236 -8.94 2.03 0.61
CA TYR A 236 -8.85 1.05 1.69
C TYR A 236 -7.42 1.03 2.21
N GLN A 237 -7.23 1.33 3.49
CA GLN A 237 -5.95 1.30 4.17
C GLN A 237 -5.71 -0.08 4.78
N PHE A 238 -4.52 -0.62 4.56
CA PHE A 238 -4.00 -1.84 5.13
C PHE A 238 -2.73 -1.52 5.90
N PRO A 239 -2.42 -2.22 7.01
CA PRO A 239 -3.16 -3.33 7.62
C PRO A 239 -4.30 -2.92 8.56
N GLN A 240 -4.64 -1.63 8.65
CA GLN A 240 -5.66 -1.10 9.57
C GLN A 240 -7.10 -1.43 9.12
N PHE A 241 -7.30 -1.84 7.87
CA PHE A 241 -8.59 -2.13 7.25
C PHE A 241 -9.61 -0.98 7.35
N GLU A 242 -9.10 0.25 7.39
CA GLU A 242 -9.92 1.46 7.44
C GLU A 242 -10.23 1.97 6.04
N MET A 243 -11.41 2.55 5.86
CA MET A 243 -11.72 3.31 4.65
C MET A 243 -11.45 4.78 4.90
N ARG A 244 -10.49 5.34 4.15
CA ARG A 244 -10.12 6.74 4.26
C ARG A 244 -10.65 7.54 3.07
N ALA A 245 -11.31 8.66 3.37
CA ALA A 245 -11.68 9.63 2.35
C ALA A 245 -10.42 10.35 1.83
N VAL A 246 -10.32 10.49 0.51
CA VAL A 246 -9.23 11.21 -0.17
C VAL A 246 -9.81 12.06 -1.29
N PRO A 247 -9.08 13.06 -1.81
CA PRO A 247 -9.55 13.83 -2.96
C PRO A 247 -9.99 12.91 -4.10
N ARG A 248 -11.13 13.20 -4.71
CA ARG A 248 -11.56 12.45 -5.89
C ARG A 248 -10.77 12.96 -7.09
N ARG A 249 -10.22 12.05 -7.88
CA ARG A 249 -9.65 12.38 -9.19
C ARG A 249 -10.81 12.85 -10.07
N ALA A 250 -10.76 14.08 -10.56
CA ALA A 250 -11.77 14.60 -11.48
C ALA A 250 -11.89 13.61 -12.65
N SER A 251 -13.11 13.12 -12.90
CA SER A 251 -13.37 12.33 -14.09
C SER A 251 -13.37 13.25 -15.33
N LEU A 252 -13.20 12.68 -16.52
CA LEU A 252 -13.35 13.45 -17.76
C LEU A 252 -14.73 14.13 -17.83
N ALA A 253 -15.78 13.47 -17.33
CA ALA A 253 -17.11 14.05 -17.22
C ALA A 253 -17.17 15.22 -16.23
N ASP A 254 -16.49 15.12 -15.08
CA ASP A 254 -16.43 16.24 -14.11
C ASP A 254 -15.65 17.43 -14.69
N GLN A 255 -14.61 17.17 -15.50
CA GLN A 255 -13.85 18.21 -16.20
C GLN A 255 -14.64 18.85 -17.34
N GLU A 256 -15.43 18.07 -18.08
CA GLU A 256 -16.35 18.58 -19.10
C GLU A 256 -17.46 19.43 -18.48
N ILE A 257 -18.07 18.96 -17.38
CA ILE A 257 -19.10 19.72 -16.65
C ILE A 257 -18.51 21.00 -16.05
N LEU A 258 -17.30 20.94 -15.46
CA LEU A 258 -16.61 22.13 -14.95
C LEU A 258 -16.25 23.11 -16.09
N ALA A 259 -15.77 22.60 -17.24
CA ALA A 259 -15.48 23.43 -18.40
C ALA A 259 -16.74 24.05 -19.00
N GLU A 260 -17.85 23.32 -19.06
CA GLU A 260 -19.16 23.85 -19.47
C GLU A 260 -19.66 24.90 -18.49
N PHE A 261 -19.50 24.68 -17.19
CA PHE A 261 -19.88 25.63 -16.15
C PHE A 261 -19.02 26.91 -16.17
N GLU A 262 -17.70 26.78 -16.32
CA GLU A 262 -16.77 27.92 -16.45
C GLU A 262 -16.98 28.70 -17.75
N SER A 263 -17.29 27.98 -18.85
CA SER A 263 -17.71 28.58 -20.12
C SER A 263 -19.03 29.34 -19.97
N ALA A 264 -20.00 28.77 -19.26
CA ALA A 264 -21.27 29.43 -18.96
C ALA A 264 -21.07 30.69 -18.10
N LEU A 265 -20.26 30.64 -17.03
CA LEU A 265 -19.93 31.80 -16.21
C LEU A 265 -19.23 32.91 -17.00
N SER A 266 -18.30 32.53 -17.89
CA SER A 266 -17.62 33.45 -18.79
C SER A 266 -18.58 34.10 -19.79
N SER A 267 -19.56 33.33 -20.30
CA SER A 267 -20.60 33.84 -21.20
C SER A 267 -21.59 34.78 -20.51
N MET A 268 -21.77 34.62 -19.19
CA MET A 268 -22.65 35.46 -18.36
C MET A 268 -21.95 36.71 -17.82
N GLY A 269 -20.68 36.95 -18.15
CA GLY A 269 -19.94 38.17 -17.80
C GLY A 269 -19.57 38.29 -16.31
N ILE A 270 -19.66 37.21 -15.53
CA ILE A 270 -19.25 37.23 -14.12
C ILE A 270 -17.74 37.00 -14.06
N ARG A 271 -16.96 38.07 -14.22
CA ARG A 271 -15.57 38.07 -13.75
C ARG A 271 -15.60 38.10 -12.23
N GLY A 272 -14.97 37.10 -11.60
CA GLY A 272 -14.56 37.22 -10.21
C GLY A 272 -13.55 38.34 -10.09
N ASP A 273 -14.02 39.53 -9.71
CA ASP A 273 -13.14 40.55 -9.15
C ASP A 273 -12.63 40.02 -7.81
N VAL A 274 -11.43 39.44 -7.84
CA VAL A 274 -10.56 39.43 -6.67
C VAL A 274 -9.76 40.73 -6.77
N SER A 275 -10.28 41.77 -6.14
CA SER A 275 -9.51 42.99 -5.86
C SER A 275 -8.48 42.70 -4.76
N ASP A 276 -7.29 43.26 -4.99
CA ASP A 276 -6.02 43.25 -4.22
C ASP A 276 -6.05 42.88 -2.73
#